data_AF-A0A9J7HUE9-F1
#
_entry.id   AF-A0A9J7HUE9-F1
#
_cell.length_a   1.000
_cell.length_b   1.000
_cell.length_c   1.000
_cell.angle_alpha   90.00
_cell.angle_beta   90.00
_cell.angle_gamma   90.00
#
_symmetry.space_group_name_H-M   'P 1'
#
loop_
_entity.id
_entity.type
_entity.pdbx_description
1 polymer ?
#
loop_
_entity_poly.entity_id
_entity_poly.type
_entity_poly.pdbx_seq_one_letter_code
_entity_poly.pdbx_strand_id
1 'polypeptide(L)'
;MYQPDLDTPALRSRVLDMFPSPEQLATMLFDVMEALGWRETYVVYNKQSEFYSSFKALLNEAGSRRLSMWAKEVPVAMVTKKDDDVLNAVLYDVSTAGRENVVLMTSDELVGVILDKIVT
;
A
#
# COMPACT_ATOMS: atom_id res chain seq x y z
N MET A 1 -46.26 3.45 6.30
CA MET A 1 -45.23 2.72 5.51
C MET A 1 -44.24 3.77 5.03
N TYR A 2 -42.98 3.68 5.44
CA TYR A 2 -41.94 4.59 4.95
C TYR A 2 -41.29 3.91 3.75
N GLN A 3 -41.35 4.56 2.59
CA GLN A 3 -40.68 4.12 1.38
C GLN A 3 -39.36 4.88 1.34
N PRO A 4 -38.19 4.22 1.44
CA PRO A 4 -36.93 4.96 1.44
C PRO A 4 -36.67 5.51 0.03
N ASP A 5 -36.44 6.83 -0.04
CA ASP A 5 -35.99 7.53 -1.24
C ASP A 5 -34.67 6.94 -1.75
N LEU A 6 -34.62 6.68 -3.06
CA LEU A 6 -33.48 6.12 -3.79
C LEU A 6 -32.30 7.10 -3.92
N ASP A 7 -32.43 8.34 -3.45
CA ASP A 7 -31.46 9.42 -3.62
C ASP A 7 -30.95 9.96 -2.28
N THR A 8 -30.26 9.14 -1.48
CA THR A 8 -29.57 9.66 -0.28
C THR A 8 -28.05 9.76 -0.50
N PRO A 9 -27.54 10.80 -1.20
CA PRO A 9 -26.10 11.07 -1.29
C PRO A 9 -25.45 11.33 0.08
N ALA A 10 -26.24 11.71 1.10
CA ALA A 10 -25.76 11.94 2.46
C ALA A 10 -25.24 10.67 3.17
N LEU A 11 -25.72 9.47 2.79
CA LEU A 11 -25.20 8.21 3.34
C LEU A 11 -23.84 7.84 2.73
N ARG A 12 -23.63 8.10 1.43
CA ARG A 12 -22.31 7.93 0.79
C ARG A 12 -21.26 8.88 1.40
N SER A 13 -21.66 10.10 1.74
CA SER A 13 -20.79 11.10 2.37
C SER A 13 -20.32 10.71 3.77
N ARG A 14 -21.18 10.16 4.64
CA ARG A 14 -20.78 9.81 6.01
C ARG A 14 -19.93 8.55 6.14
N VAL A 15 -20.02 7.63 5.17
CA VAL A 15 -19.17 6.43 5.13
C VAL A 15 -17.75 6.78 4.67
N LEU A 16 -17.60 7.81 3.82
CA LEU A 16 -16.30 8.30 3.36
C LEU A 16 -15.49 9.02 4.45
N ASP A 17 -16.13 9.54 5.51
CA ASP A 17 -15.46 10.24 6.61
C ASP A 17 -14.85 9.29 7.67
N MET A 18 -15.13 7.97 7.61
CA MET A 18 -14.58 7.00 8.58
C MET A 18 -13.20 6.45 8.21
N PHE A 19 -12.81 6.55 6.94
CA PHE A 19 -11.51 6.08 6.46
C PHE A 19 -10.71 7.28 5.97
N PRO A 20 -9.41 7.36 6.30
CA PRO A 20 -8.58 8.44 5.81
C PRO A 20 -8.58 8.45 4.28
N SER A 21 -8.63 9.64 3.70
CA SER A 21 -8.40 9.80 2.26
C SER A 21 -7.03 9.24 1.88
N PRO A 22 -6.80 8.89 0.61
CA PRO A 22 -5.49 8.43 0.15
C PRO A 22 -4.33 9.36 0.55
N GLU A 23 -4.55 10.67 0.47
CA GLU A 23 -3.60 11.71 0.87
C GLU A 23 -3.40 11.73 2.38
N GLN A 24 -4.47 11.64 3.16
CA GLN A 24 -4.38 11.58 4.63
C GLN A 24 -3.59 10.34 5.08
N LEU A 25 -3.84 9.17 4.48
CA LEU A 25 -3.08 7.96 4.78
C LEU A 25 -1.61 8.10 4.40
N ALA A 26 -1.31 8.70 3.25
CA ALA A 26 0.06 8.96 2.83
C ALA A 26 0.79 9.91 3.80
N THR A 27 0.14 11.00 4.23
CA THR A 27 0.70 11.92 5.23
C THR A 27 0.94 11.22 6.56
N MET A 28 -0.03 10.46 7.06
CA MET A 28 0.11 9.69 8.31
C MET A 28 1.28 8.70 8.23
N LEU A 29 1.41 7.99 7.10
CA LEU A 29 2.54 7.08 6.86
C LEU A 29 3.86 7.83 6.88
N PHE A 30 3.95 8.99 6.22
CA PHE A 30 5.15 9.83 6.26
C PHE A 30 5.52 10.28 7.66
N ASP A 31 4.55 10.76 8.43
CA ASP A 31 4.79 11.27 9.78
C ASP A 31 5.30 10.12 10.69
N VAL A 32 4.80 8.89 10.51
CA VAL A 32 5.32 7.70 11.18
C VAL A 32 6.76 7.38 10.74
N MET A 33 7.04 7.37 9.44
CA MET A 33 8.39 7.13 8.91
C MET A 33 9.39 8.15 9.44
N GLU A 34 9.01 9.43 9.46
CA GLU A 34 9.82 10.52 9.96
C GLU A 34 10.06 10.41 11.47
N ALA A 35 9.02 10.11 12.25
CA ALA A 35 9.13 9.88 13.69
C ALA A 35 10.04 8.70 14.03
N LEU A 36 10.06 7.67 13.19
CA LEU A 36 10.96 6.51 13.33
C LEU A 36 12.36 6.76 12.73
N GLY A 37 12.62 7.95 12.18
CA GLY A 37 13.92 8.33 11.63
C GLY A 37 14.26 7.65 10.30
N TRP A 38 13.26 7.14 9.57
CA TRP A 38 13.48 6.49 8.29
C TRP A 38 14.01 7.50 7.26
N ARG A 39 15.15 7.16 6.65
CA ARG A 39 15.78 7.95 5.57
C ARG A 39 15.56 7.35 4.19
N GLU A 40 15.32 6.05 4.19
CA GLU A 40 15.07 5.24 3.02
C GLU A 40 13.98 4.22 3.32
N THR A 41 13.16 3.93 2.31
CA THR A 41 12.13 2.90 2.40
C THR A 41 11.95 2.20 1.06
N TYR A 42 11.67 0.91 1.13
CA TYR A 42 11.21 0.13 -0.01
C TYR A 42 9.67 0.01 0.07
N VAL A 43 8.97 0.21 -1.03
CA VAL A 43 7.51 0.06 -1.10
C VAL A 43 7.15 -1.09 -2.04
N VAL A 44 6.39 -2.04 -1.55
CA VAL A 44 5.83 -3.13 -2.34
C VAL A 44 4.34 -2.83 -2.51
N TYR A 45 3.89 -2.67 -3.76
CA TYR A 45 2.54 -2.19 -4.05
C TYR A 45 1.80 -3.05 -5.07
N ASN A 46 0.48 -3.00 -5.03
CA ASN A 46 -0.40 -3.66 -5.99
C ASN A 46 -1.31 -2.61 -6.66
N LYS A 47 -1.30 -2.54 -8.00
CA LYS A 47 -2.07 -1.52 -8.75
C LYS A 47 -3.59 -1.68 -8.65
N GLN A 48 -4.08 -2.88 -8.36
CA GLN A 48 -5.50 -3.17 -8.23
C GLN A 48 -5.97 -3.14 -6.76
N SER A 49 -5.06 -2.93 -5.81
CA SER A 49 -5.43 -2.69 -4.42
C SER A 49 -6.08 -1.33 -4.24
N GLU A 50 -7.03 -1.27 -3.32
CA GLU A 50 -7.62 -0.07 -2.75
C GLU A 50 -6.57 0.96 -2.26
N PHE A 51 -5.36 0.50 -1.88
CA PHE A 51 -4.28 1.35 -1.40
C PHE A 51 -3.45 1.98 -2.53
N TYR A 52 -3.70 1.65 -3.81
CA TYR A 52 -2.91 2.19 -4.91
C TYR A 52 -3.00 3.72 -5.03
N SER A 53 -4.15 4.31 -4.73
CA SER A 53 -4.30 5.77 -4.68
C SER A 53 -3.43 6.38 -3.59
N SER A 54 -3.34 5.73 -2.42
CA SER A 54 -2.52 6.18 -1.30
C SER A 54 -1.03 6.03 -1.61
N PHE A 55 -0.64 4.98 -2.33
CA PHE A 55 0.72 4.80 -2.84
C PHE A 55 1.15 5.95 -3.76
N LYS A 56 0.28 6.36 -4.70
CA LYS A 56 0.56 7.52 -5.56
C LYS A 56 0.73 8.80 -4.75
N ALA A 57 -0.12 9.03 -3.74
CA ALA A 57 0.01 10.17 -2.84
C ALA A 57 1.34 10.11 -2.05
N LEU A 58 1.73 8.91 -1.59
CA LEU A 58 2.99 8.67 -0.90
C LEU A 58 4.21 9.02 -1.79
N LEU A 59 4.22 8.61 -3.07
CA LEU A 59 5.30 8.98 -3.99
C LEU A 59 5.43 10.50 -4.17
N ASN A 60 4.31 11.23 -4.21
CA ASN A 60 4.31 12.69 -4.34
C ASN A 60 4.87 13.37 -3.08
N GLU A 61 4.50 12.88 -1.90
CA GLU A 61 5.05 13.36 -0.61
C GLU A 61 6.55 13.05 -0.51
N ALA A 62 6.99 11.87 -0.95
CA ALA A 62 8.40 11.46 -0.95
C ALA A 62 9.28 12.45 -1.72
N GLY A 63 8.85 12.84 -2.92
CA GLY A 63 9.53 13.83 -3.74
C GLY A 63 9.62 15.21 -3.06
N SER A 64 8.57 15.60 -2.34
CA SER A 64 8.50 16.89 -1.64
C SER A 64 9.38 16.92 -0.39
N ARG A 65 9.46 15.80 0.35
CA ARG A 65 10.19 15.69 1.63
C ARG A 65 11.59 15.08 1.51
N ARG A 66 12.07 14.80 0.29
CA ARG A 66 13.39 14.21 -0.02
C ARG A 66 13.64 12.84 0.65
N LEU A 67 12.58 12.05 0.86
CA LEU A 67 12.72 10.67 1.32
C LEU A 67 13.14 9.80 0.14
N SER A 68 14.17 8.97 0.32
CA SER A 68 14.60 8.04 -0.73
C SER A 68 13.67 6.83 -0.75
N MET A 69 12.95 6.65 -1.86
CA MET A 69 11.93 5.63 -1.98
C MET A 69 12.13 4.79 -3.23
N TRP A 70 12.10 3.47 -3.07
CA TRP A 70 12.05 2.50 -4.16
C TRP A 70 10.69 1.82 -4.15
N ALA A 71 10.17 1.49 -5.32
CA ALA A 71 8.86 0.87 -5.43
C ALA A 71 8.88 -0.32 -6.40
N LYS A 72 8.24 -1.42 -6.01
CA LYS A 72 8.01 -2.58 -6.87
C LYS A 72 6.56 -3.02 -6.84
N GLU A 73 6.06 -3.31 -8.03
CA GLU A 73 4.73 -3.87 -8.22
C GLU A 73 4.75 -5.37 -7.95
N VAL A 74 3.77 -5.86 -7.21
CA VAL A 74 3.49 -7.28 -7.03
C VAL A 74 2.22 -7.70 -7.79
N PRO A 75 2.07 -8.99 -8.11
CA PRO A 75 0.89 -9.49 -8.80
C PRO A 75 -0.40 -9.19 -8.04
N VAL A 76 -1.50 -9.13 -8.79
CA VAL A 76 -2.81 -8.81 -8.24
C VAL A 76 -3.37 -9.96 -7.39
N ALA A 77 -3.12 -11.19 -7.85
CA ALA A 77 -3.58 -12.41 -7.21
C ALA A 77 -2.56 -13.53 -7.44
N MET A 78 -2.51 -14.49 -6.52
CA MET A 78 -1.59 -15.64 -6.55
C MET A 78 -2.25 -16.83 -7.24
N VAL A 79 -2.65 -16.66 -8.51
CA VAL A 79 -3.45 -17.66 -9.25
C VAL A 79 -2.58 -18.56 -10.10
N THR A 80 -1.47 -18.04 -10.62
CA THR A 80 -0.59 -18.77 -11.54
C THR A 80 0.81 -18.93 -10.96
N LYS A 81 1.53 -19.95 -11.44
CA LYS A 81 2.97 -20.11 -11.14
C LYS A 81 3.78 -18.88 -11.55
N LYS A 82 3.39 -18.21 -12.64
CA LYS A 82 4.04 -16.98 -13.10
C LYS A 82 3.90 -15.85 -12.06
N ASP A 83 2.74 -15.74 -11.42
CA ASP A 83 2.53 -14.74 -10.35
C ASP A 83 3.45 -15.05 -9.16
N ASP A 84 3.58 -16.33 -8.80
CA ASP A 84 4.52 -16.76 -7.75
C ASP A 84 5.98 -16.44 -8.10
N ASP A 85 6.41 -16.73 -9.32
CA ASP A 85 7.77 -16.42 -9.80
C ASP A 85 8.05 -14.91 -9.77
N VAL A 86 7.07 -14.08 -10.15
CA VAL A 86 7.16 -12.61 -10.08
C VAL A 86 7.25 -12.14 -8.64
N LEU A 87 6.40 -12.67 -7.74
CA LEU A 87 6.46 -12.33 -6.33
C LEU A 87 7.82 -12.69 -5.72
N ASN A 88 8.31 -13.90 -5.98
CA ASN A 88 9.61 -14.36 -5.49
C ASN A 88 10.75 -13.47 -6.00
N ALA A 89 10.70 -13.01 -7.25
CA ALA A 89 11.68 -12.08 -7.80
C ALA A 89 11.64 -10.71 -7.10
N VAL A 90 10.44 -10.19 -6.79
CA VAL A 90 10.30 -8.94 -6.03
C VAL A 90 10.83 -9.10 -4.60
N LEU A 91 10.46 -10.17 -3.90
CA LEU A 91 10.93 -10.44 -2.54
C LEU A 91 12.46 -10.65 -2.48
N TYR A 92 13.03 -11.28 -3.51
CA TYR A 92 14.47 -11.39 -3.66
C TYR A 92 15.14 -10.02 -3.84
N ASP A 93 14.58 -9.15 -4.69
CA ASP A 93 15.10 -7.78 -4.86
C ASP A 93 14.99 -6.96 -3.58
N VAL A 94 13.87 -7.06 -2.85
CA VAL A 94 13.67 -6.38 -1.56
C VAL A 94 14.69 -6.86 -0.51
N SER A 95 14.90 -8.17 -0.40
CA SER A 95 15.84 -8.73 0.59
C SER A 95 17.30 -8.42 0.26
N THR A 96 17.67 -8.38 -1.02
CA THR A 96 19.04 -8.07 -1.45
C THR A 96 19.33 -6.58 -1.55
N ALA A 97 18.31 -5.72 -1.59
CA ALA A 97 18.47 -4.27 -1.58
C ALA A 97 19.05 -3.72 -0.26
N GLY A 98 19.10 -4.53 0.81
CA GLY A 98 19.69 -4.18 2.10
C GLY A 98 18.95 -3.06 2.83
N ARG A 99 17.66 -2.87 2.52
CA ARG A 99 16.82 -1.84 3.14
C ARG A 99 16.19 -2.40 4.40
N GLU A 100 16.32 -1.67 5.50
CA GLU A 100 15.75 -2.07 6.79
C GLU A 100 14.22 -1.86 6.85
N ASN A 101 13.72 -0.90 6.07
CA ASN A 101 12.34 -0.46 6.14
C ASN A 101 11.58 -0.78 4.85
N VAL A 102 10.49 -1.55 4.99
CA VAL A 102 9.62 -1.96 3.89
C VAL A 102 8.17 -1.62 4.22
N VAL A 103 7.47 -1.01 3.26
CA VAL A 103 6.05 -0.68 3.34
C VAL A 103 5.30 -1.57 2.36
N LEU A 104 4.29 -2.28 2.86
CA LEU A 104 3.39 -3.08 2.03
C LEU A 104 2.10 -2.30 1.78
N MET A 105 1.79 -2.00 0.52
CA MET A 105 0.57 -1.32 0.08
C MET A 105 -0.18 -2.20 -0.92
N THR A 106 -0.78 -3.26 -0.39
CA THR A 106 -1.48 -4.30 -1.16
C THR A 106 -2.69 -4.83 -0.39
N SER A 107 -3.49 -5.69 -1.03
CA SER A 107 -4.60 -6.41 -0.40
C SER A 107 -4.13 -7.32 0.74
N ASP A 108 -5.02 -7.58 1.70
CA ASP A 108 -4.75 -8.42 2.88
C ASP A 108 -4.32 -9.85 2.50
N GLU A 109 -4.96 -10.44 1.49
CA GLU A 109 -4.64 -11.76 0.95
C GLU A 109 -3.16 -11.86 0.55
N LEU A 110 -2.65 -10.83 -0.13
CA LEU A 110 -1.27 -10.83 -0.59
C LEU A 110 -0.29 -10.50 0.54
N VAL A 111 -0.70 -9.71 1.54
CA VAL A 111 0.12 -9.49 2.75
C VAL A 111 0.39 -10.84 3.44
N GLY A 112 -0.64 -11.68 3.62
CA GLY A 112 -0.48 -13.01 4.22
C GLY A 112 0.55 -13.87 3.46
N VAL A 113 0.40 -13.95 2.14
CA VAL A 113 1.33 -14.72 1.29
C VAL A 113 2.76 -14.19 1.35
N ILE A 114 2.94 -12.86 1.37
CA ILE A 114 4.26 -12.23 1.48
C ILE A 114 4.90 -12.60 2.83
N LEU A 115 4.16 -12.50 3.93
CA LEU A 115 4.67 -12.80 5.27
C LEU A 115 5.06 -14.27 5.40
N ASP A 116 4.25 -15.21 4.89
CA ASP A 116 4.55 -16.64 4.92
C ASP A 116 5.87 -16.97 4.19
N LYS A 117 6.16 -16.29 3.08
CA LYS A 117 7.40 -16.46 2.31
C LYS A 117 8.63 -15.85 2.98
N ILE A 118 8.47 -14.86 3.86
CA ILE A 118 9.59 -14.20 4.55
C ILE A 118 10.00 -14.98 5.81
N VAL A 119 9.05 -15.65 6.47
CA VAL A 119 9.30 -16.42 7.70
C VAL A 119 9.94 -17.79 7.43
N THR A 120 9.88 -18.26 6.18
CA THR A 120 10.38 -19.58 5.75
C THR A 120 11.77 -19.48 5.15
#